data_AF-A0A496QN28-F1
#
_entry.id   AF-A0A496QN28-F1
#
_cell.length_a   1.000
_cell.length_b   1.000
_cell.length_c   1.000
_cell.angle_alpha   90.00
_cell.angle_beta   90.00
_cell.angle_gamma   90.00
#
_symmetry.space_group_name_H-M   'P 1'
#
loop_
_entity.id
_entity.type
_entity.pdbx_description
1 polymer ?
#
loop_
_entity_poly.entity_id
_entity_poly.type
_entity_poly.pdbx_seq_one_letter_code
_entity_poly.pdbx_strand_id
1 'polypeptide(L)'
;MITIVIPTYWGRRMTDEDKPSDSVFDHPTPLDGSDTLTRCLSSLAKMHTDNFQVVVITATVCKEINQEVMEKVEEIISPFKRGFPVLQFAASDLEVVKSRLEFLDLNPDFFNLKSYPDIRNCQLLVPCILGTELIVAIDDDEVVPPDFLEKAGSFAGRTVNGTRIDGVAGFYYYKWGTYRVKEPPRARTSKNLFDRKSVLQNESYDLFMSKPGRLIETSITLGGNMVFSRELFYSVPFDPRIPRGEDIDYMINSRMLGFKWMMDKELRVDHFPPHTVSSRKLQEDVIRFVYEKRKVELSQSLPGIEA
;
A
#
# COMPACT_ATOMS: atom_id res chain seq x y z
N MET A 1 4.77 16.68 9.97
CA MET A 1 4.80 16.76 8.48
C MET A 1 4.17 15.49 7.92
N ILE A 2 3.43 15.58 6.81
CA ILE A 2 2.85 14.41 6.12
C ILE A 2 3.89 13.86 5.14
N THR A 3 4.09 12.55 5.12
CA THR A 3 4.91 11.87 4.11
C THR A 3 4.02 10.98 3.27
N ILE A 4 3.94 11.28 1.97
CA ILE A 4 3.34 10.38 0.98
C ILE A 4 4.39 9.35 0.61
N VAL A 5 4.06 8.06 0.69
CA VAL A 5 4.96 6.98 0.31
C VAL A 5 4.39 6.24 -0.87
N ILE A 6 5.20 6.12 -1.93
CA ILE A 6 4.82 5.50 -3.19
C ILE A 6 5.76 4.35 -3.50
N PRO A 7 5.36 3.08 -3.32
CA PRO A 7 6.13 1.97 -3.84
C PRO A 7 5.99 1.90 -5.36
N THR A 8 7.10 1.64 -6.04
CA THR A 8 7.14 1.37 -7.48
C THR A 8 7.95 0.10 -7.75
N TYR A 9 7.41 -0.75 -8.63
CA TYR A 9 7.92 -2.10 -8.86
C TYR A 9 8.42 -2.22 -10.29
N TRP A 10 9.65 -2.70 -10.46
CA TRP A 10 10.32 -2.71 -11.76
C TRP A 10 10.78 -4.10 -12.16
N GLY A 11 10.43 -4.47 -13.39
CA GLY A 11 10.74 -5.75 -14.02
C GLY A 11 11.96 -5.66 -14.93
N ARG A 12 12.37 -6.82 -15.47
CA ARG A 12 13.34 -6.87 -16.57
C ARG A 12 12.78 -6.17 -17.82
N ARG A 13 13.60 -6.02 -18.86
CA ARG A 13 13.12 -5.49 -20.14
C ARG A 13 12.09 -6.45 -20.74
N MET A 14 11.19 -5.94 -21.57
CA MET A 14 10.17 -6.77 -22.23
C MET A 14 10.76 -7.88 -23.11
N THR A 15 12.00 -7.71 -23.59
CA THR A 15 12.72 -8.70 -24.40
C THR A 15 13.41 -9.79 -23.58
N ASP A 16 13.58 -9.57 -22.27
CA ASP A 16 14.29 -10.50 -21.40
C ASP A 16 13.31 -11.52 -20.82
N GLU A 17 13.76 -12.77 -20.66
CA GLU A 17 12.95 -13.78 -20.00
C GLU A 17 12.94 -13.58 -18.47
N ASP A 18 11.75 -13.69 -17.88
CA ASP A 18 11.59 -13.77 -16.42
C ASP A 18 12.32 -15.00 -15.88
N LYS A 19 13.02 -14.83 -14.75
CA LYS A 19 13.75 -15.94 -14.11
C LYS A 19 12.98 -16.47 -12.91
N PRO A 20 13.06 -17.79 -12.61
CA PRO A 20 12.40 -18.37 -11.43
C PRO A 20 12.80 -17.75 -10.08
N SER A 21 13.99 -17.14 -10.01
CA SER A 21 14.50 -16.46 -8.82
C SER A 21 13.99 -15.03 -8.65
N ASP A 22 13.31 -14.48 -9.65
CA ASP A 22 12.83 -13.11 -9.64
C ASP A 22 11.68 -12.96 -8.63
N SER A 23 11.67 -11.83 -7.93
CA SER A 23 10.57 -11.45 -7.04
C SER A 23 9.26 -11.34 -7.82
N VAL A 24 8.17 -11.79 -7.20
CA VAL A 24 6.85 -11.83 -7.82
C VAL A 24 6.06 -10.60 -7.38
N PHE A 25 5.79 -9.71 -8.34
CA PHE A 25 4.84 -8.59 -8.20
C PHE A 25 3.72 -8.77 -9.22
N ASP A 26 2.52 -8.25 -8.93
CA ASP A 26 1.36 -8.40 -9.83
C ASP A 26 1.63 -7.70 -11.17
N HIS A 27 2.27 -6.53 -11.12
CA HIS A 27 2.42 -5.61 -12.25
C HIS A 27 3.74 -4.81 -12.25
N PRO A 28 4.92 -5.45 -12.24
CA PRO A 28 6.17 -4.70 -12.31
C PRO A 28 6.29 -4.00 -13.67
N THR A 29 6.64 -2.70 -13.65
CA THR A 29 6.91 -1.90 -14.86
C THR A 29 8.19 -2.40 -15.52
N PRO A 30 8.14 -2.84 -16.80
CA PRO A 30 9.36 -3.25 -17.50
C PRO A 30 10.38 -2.11 -17.55
N LEU A 31 11.67 -2.44 -17.47
CA LEU A 31 12.76 -1.46 -17.47
C LEU A 31 12.75 -0.54 -18.71
N ASP A 32 12.27 -1.04 -19.84
CA ASP A 32 12.08 -0.33 -21.11
C ASP A 32 10.62 0.10 -21.37
N GLY A 33 9.72 -0.16 -20.41
CA GLY A 33 8.31 0.20 -20.47
C GLY A 33 8.02 1.65 -20.05
N SER A 34 6.78 2.08 -20.32
CA SER A 34 6.22 3.33 -19.80
C SER A 34 5.84 3.19 -18.33
N ASP A 35 6.19 4.19 -17.52
CA ASP A 35 5.91 4.21 -16.10
C ASP A 35 4.52 4.75 -15.77
N THR A 36 4.02 4.38 -14.59
CA THR A 36 2.81 4.90 -13.97
C THR A 36 3.11 6.07 -13.01
N LEU A 37 4.30 6.05 -12.39
CA LEU A 37 4.76 7.00 -11.38
C LEU A 37 4.67 8.47 -11.80
N THR A 38 5.03 8.81 -13.04
CA THR A 38 4.97 10.17 -13.58
C THR A 38 3.56 10.75 -13.47
N ARG A 39 2.53 9.93 -13.75
CA ARG A 39 1.14 10.35 -13.65
C ARG A 39 0.74 10.60 -12.19
N CYS A 40 1.16 9.72 -11.28
CA CYS A 40 0.93 9.87 -9.84
C CYS A 40 1.56 11.17 -9.32
N LEU A 41 2.86 11.40 -9.57
CA LEU A 41 3.58 12.62 -9.15
C LEU A 41 2.99 13.89 -9.76
N SER A 42 2.53 13.84 -11.01
CA SER A 42 1.84 14.96 -11.67
C SER A 42 0.52 15.33 -10.99
N SER A 43 -0.13 14.40 -10.29
CA SER A 43 -1.31 14.70 -9.49
C SER A 43 -0.95 15.37 -8.16
N LEU A 44 0.15 14.95 -7.53
CA LEU A 44 0.67 15.57 -6.30
C LEU A 44 1.12 17.01 -6.52
N ALA A 45 1.66 17.34 -7.70
CA ALA A 45 2.04 18.70 -8.07
C ALA A 45 0.85 19.69 -8.10
N LYS A 46 -0.39 19.21 -8.01
CA LYS A 46 -1.61 20.02 -8.02
C LYS A 46 -2.23 20.18 -6.63
N MET A 47 -1.59 19.69 -5.58
CA MET A 47 -2.11 19.78 -4.21
C MET A 47 -2.30 21.22 -3.77
N HIS A 48 -3.32 21.46 -2.95
CA HIS A 48 -3.60 22.78 -2.37
C HIS A 48 -2.63 23.18 -1.24
N THR A 49 -1.67 22.33 -0.90
CA THR A 49 -0.73 22.53 0.22
C THR A 49 0.65 22.03 -0.16
N ASP A 50 1.69 22.74 0.30
CA ASP A 50 3.09 22.37 0.12
C ASP A 50 3.69 21.68 1.37
N ASN A 51 2.87 21.49 2.43
CA ASN A 51 3.33 20.90 3.69
C ASN A 51 3.33 19.36 3.67
N PHE A 52 4.03 18.81 2.69
CA PHE A 52 4.23 17.37 2.55
C PHE A 52 5.58 17.08 1.88
N GLN A 53 5.99 15.82 2.00
CA GLN A 53 7.10 15.28 1.23
C GLN A 53 6.71 13.93 0.63
N VAL A 54 7.46 13.46 -0.35
CA VAL A 54 7.22 12.21 -1.06
C VAL A 54 8.45 11.31 -0.93
N VAL A 55 8.21 10.04 -0.61
CA VAL A 55 9.22 8.99 -0.65
C VAL A 55 8.79 7.95 -1.67
N VAL A 56 9.58 7.79 -2.72
CA VAL A 56 9.39 6.73 -3.72
C VAL A 56 10.24 5.53 -3.33
N ILE A 57 9.61 4.42 -2.97
CA ILE A 57 10.30 3.17 -2.66
C ILE A 57 10.47 2.37 -3.95
N THR A 58 11.71 2.24 -4.41
CA THR A 58 12.05 1.57 -5.66
C THR A 58 12.39 0.12 -5.40
N ALA A 59 11.52 -0.79 -5.83
CA ALA A 59 11.74 -2.22 -5.78
C ALA A 59 11.92 -2.81 -7.17
N THR A 60 12.77 -3.81 -7.27
CA THR A 60 13.10 -4.50 -8.52
C THR A 60 12.85 -5.98 -8.37
N VAL A 61 12.48 -6.65 -9.46
CA VAL A 61 12.32 -8.11 -9.45
C VAL A 61 13.64 -8.85 -9.18
N CYS A 62 14.79 -8.22 -9.47
CA CYS A 62 16.09 -8.85 -9.30
C CYS A 62 17.23 -7.81 -9.12
N LYS A 63 18.34 -8.23 -8.51
CA LYS A 63 19.47 -7.34 -8.22
C LYS A 63 20.20 -6.83 -9.47
N GLU A 64 20.13 -7.57 -10.58
CA GLU A 64 20.90 -7.24 -11.79
C GLU A 64 20.45 -5.93 -12.44
N ILE A 65 19.21 -5.50 -12.19
CA ILE A 65 18.64 -4.26 -12.75
C ILE A 65 18.61 -3.11 -11.74
N ASN A 66 19.07 -3.31 -10.50
CA ASN A 66 19.00 -2.31 -9.42
C ASN A 66 19.54 -0.94 -9.86
N GLN A 67 20.76 -0.92 -10.39
CA GLN A 67 21.43 0.33 -10.74
C GLN A 67 20.69 1.07 -11.86
N GLU A 68 20.28 0.36 -12.91
CA GLU A 68 19.60 0.97 -14.06
C GLU A 68 18.21 1.48 -13.67
N VAL A 69 17.46 0.73 -12.86
CA VAL A 69 16.16 1.17 -12.34
C VAL A 69 16.32 2.37 -11.42
N MET A 70 17.36 2.38 -10.56
CA MET A 70 17.63 3.50 -9.67
C MET A 70 17.82 4.80 -10.45
N GLU A 71 18.68 4.77 -11.48
CA GLU A 71 18.93 5.90 -12.37
C GLU A 71 17.64 6.34 -13.10
N LYS A 72 16.89 5.38 -13.65
CA LYS A 72 15.62 5.66 -14.34
C LYS A 72 14.59 6.32 -13.43
N VAL A 73 14.43 5.85 -12.20
CA VAL A 73 13.47 6.44 -11.24
C VAL A 73 13.94 7.83 -10.79
N GLU A 74 15.24 8.04 -10.57
CA GLU A 74 15.79 9.36 -10.29
C GLU A 74 15.51 10.35 -11.43
N GLU A 75 15.65 9.92 -12.69
CA GLU A 75 15.25 10.71 -13.87
C GLU A 75 13.74 11.05 -13.86
N ILE A 76 12.88 10.09 -13.51
CA ILE A 76 11.42 10.30 -13.41
C ILE A 76 11.07 11.33 -12.33
N ILE A 77 11.69 11.25 -11.14
CA ILE A 77 11.35 12.15 -10.03
C ILE A 77 12.00 13.53 -10.13
N SER A 78 13.12 13.66 -10.84
CA SER A 78 13.93 14.89 -10.92
C SER A 78 13.14 16.15 -11.33
N PRO A 79 12.25 16.13 -12.35
CA PRO A 79 11.41 17.27 -12.69
C PRO A 79 10.49 17.76 -11.56
N PHE A 80 10.07 16.86 -10.66
CA PHE A 80 9.13 17.16 -9.57
C PHE A 80 9.81 17.74 -8.33
N LYS A 81 11.13 17.59 -8.19
CA LYS A 81 11.92 18.13 -7.05
C LYS A 81 11.82 19.66 -6.89
N ARG A 82 11.40 20.37 -7.94
CA ARG A 82 11.16 21.83 -7.89
C ARG A 82 9.81 22.19 -7.27
N GLY A 83 8.83 21.28 -7.32
CA GLY A 83 7.48 21.51 -6.81
C GLY A 83 7.31 21.09 -5.36
N PHE A 84 7.89 19.94 -4.97
CA PHE A 84 7.82 19.43 -3.60
C PHE A 84 9.04 18.54 -3.30
N PRO A 85 9.39 18.32 -2.02
CA PRO A 85 10.45 17.39 -1.64
C PRO A 85 10.06 15.96 -2.07
N VAL A 86 10.83 15.38 -2.98
CA VAL A 86 10.69 13.98 -3.40
C VAL A 86 12.04 13.28 -3.31
N LEU A 87 12.05 12.15 -2.61
CA LEU A 87 13.22 11.33 -2.36
C LEU A 87 12.98 9.92 -2.91
N GLN A 88 14.05 9.29 -3.36
CA GLN A 88 14.06 7.87 -3.68
C GLN A 88 14.62 7.09 -2.50
N PHE A 89 14.01 5.96 -2.17
CA PHE A 89 14.59 4.93 -1.32
C PHE A 89 14.71 3.65 -2.15
N ALA A 90 15.94 3.21 -2.41
CA ALA A 90 16.23 2.07 -3.28
C ALA A 90 17.19 1.08 -2.62
N ALA A 91 17.68 0.10 -3.39
CA ALA A 91 18.56 -0.95 -2.91
C ALA A 91 19.80 -0.40 -2.18
N SER A 92 20.43 0.66 -2.70
CA SER A 92 21.59 1.30 -2.04
C SER A 92 21.27 1.86 -0.66
N ASP A 93 20.09 2.47 -0.49
CA ASP A 93 19.67 3.05 0.79
C ASP A 93 19.33 1.95 1.80
N LEU A 94 18.73 0.84 1.33
CA LEU A 94 18.49 -0.34 2.15
C LEU A 94 19.79 -0.91 2.71
N GLU A 95 20.88 -0.96 1.92
CA GLU A 95 22.18 -1.45 2.42
C GLU A 95 22.75 -0.55 3.54
N VAL A 96 22.51 0.76 3.48
CA VAL A 96 22.86 1.68 4.57
C VAL A 96 22.04 1.39 5.82
N VAL A 97 20.74 1.16 5.67
CA VAL A 97 19.85 0.75 6.78
C VAL A 97 20.33 -0.56 7.39
N LYS A 98 20.62 -1.58 6.57
CA LYS A 98 21.11 -2.89 7.03
C LYS A 98 22.43 -2.78 7.77
N SER A 99 23.39 -2.05 7.22
CA SER A 99 24.67 -1.77 7.88
C SER A 99 24.48 -1.07 9.23
N ARG A 100 23.48 -0.17 9.34
CA ARG A 100 23.16 0.50 10.59
C ARG A 100 22.52 -0.44 11.61
N LEU A 101 21.64 -1.35 11.18
CA LEU A 101 21.04 -2.36 12.05
C LEU A 101 22.10 -3.32 12.58
N GLU A 102 23.00 -3.80 11.72
CA GLU A 102 24.13 -4.65 12.12
C GLU A 102 25.03 -3.95 13.14
N PHE A 103 25.36 -2.67 12.91
CA PHE A 103 26.14 -1.87 13.86
C PHE A 103 25.46 -1.74 15.23
N LEU A 104 24.12 -1.79 15.27
CA LEU A 104 23.32 -1.74 16.48
C LEU A 104 23.03 -3.13 17.08
N ASP A 105 23.64 -4.20 16.55
CA ASP A 105 23.39 -5.60 16.94
C ASP A 105 21.92 -6.03 16.76
N LEU A 106 21.26 -5.47 15.73
CA LEU A 106 19.90 -5.80 15.31
C LEU A 106 19.93 -6.61 14.00
N ASN A 107 18.92 -7.45 13.80
CA ASN A 107 18.85 -8.28 12.60
C ASN A 107 18.52 -7.42 11.36
N PRO A 108 19.43 -7.32 10.36
CA PRO A 108 19.19 -6.56 9.13
C PRO A 108 18.11 -7.17 8.23
N ASP A 109 17.80 -8.46 8.38
CA ASP A 109 16.84 -9.16 7.53
C ASP A 109 15.38 -8.78 7.80
N PHE A 110 15.11 -7.93 8.81
CA PHE A 110 13.78 -7.37 9.04
C PHE A 110 13.30 -6.45 7.91
N PHE A 111 14.20 -5.93 7.08
CA PHE A 111 13.86 -5.04 5.97
C PHE A 111 14.43 -5.55 4.65
N ASN A 112 13.58 -5.62 3.63
CA ASN A 112 13.93 -6.05 2.28
C ASN A 112 13.09 -5.30 1.23
N LEU A 113 13.40 -5.49 -0.05
CA LEU A 113 12.62 -4.97 -1.17
C LEU A 113 12.15 -6.10 -2.10
N LYS A 114 11.85 -7.27 -1.52
CA LYS A 114 11.62 -8.53 -2.27
C LYS A 114 10.15 -8.93 -2.41
N SER A 115 9.29 -8.40 -1.55
CA SER A 115 7.86 -8.72 -1.52
C SER A 115 7.05 -7.50 -1.12
N TYR A 116 5.73 -7.53 -1.35
CA TYR A 116 4.83 -6.47 -0.91
C TYR A 116 4.97 -6.12 0.58
N PRO A 117 4.87 -7.04 1.55
CA PRO A 117 5.01 -6.70 2.97
C PRO A 117 6.41 -6.18 3.33
N ASP A 118 7.48 -6.67 2.68
CA ASP A 118 8.82 -6.12 2.92
C ASP A 118 8.91 -4.64 2.52
N ILE A 119 8.38 -4.31 1.34
CA ILE A 119 8.33 -2.95 0.79
C ILE A 119 7.42 -2.07 1.64
N ARG A 120 6.28 -2.60 2.10
CA ARG A 120 5.38 -1.90 3.02
C ARG A 120 6.00 -1.68 4.41
N ASN A 121 6.89 -2.56 4.87
CA ASN A 121 7.68 -2.30 6.08
C ASN A 121 8.71 -1.18 5.87
N CYS A 122 9.33 -1.07 4.69
CA CYS A 122 10.12 0.11 4.33
C CYS A 122 9.26 1.39 4.28
N GLN A 123 7.99 1.29 3.84
CA GLN A 123 7.03 2.39 3.88
C GLN A 123 6.73 2.89 5.30
N LEU A 124 6.87 2.06 6.33
CA LEU A 124 6.77 2.52 7.72
C LEU A 124 8.11 3.07 8.22
N LEU A 125 9.22 2.37 7.92
CA LEU A 125 10.55 2.71 8.42
C LEU A 125 11.06 4.06 7.91
N VAL A 126 10.99 4.32 6.61
CA VAL A 126 11.61 5.52 6.03
C VAL A 126 10.95 6.79 6.59
N PRO A 127 9.61 6.89 6.66
CA PRO A 127 8.97 8.02 7.34
C PRO A 127 9.31 8.14 8.83
N CYS A 128 9.51 7.03 9.57
CA CYS A 128 10.01 7.07 10.95
C CYS A 128 11.36 7.78 11.05
N ILE A 129 12.30 7.46 10.16
CA ILE A 129 13.63 8.08 10.11
C ILE A 129 13.52 9.58 9.82
N LEU A 130 12.58 9.97 8.95
CA LEU A 130 12.35 11.36 8.55
C LEU A 130 11.56 12.19 9.58
N GLY A 131 11.18 11.61 10.74
CA GLY A 131 10.41 12.33 11.76
C GLY A 131 8.98 12.66 11.30
N THR A 132 8.38 11.78 10.51
CA THR A 132 7.02 11.94 9.99
C THR A 132 5.98 11.87 11.11
N GLU A 133 4.87 12.60 10.95
CA GLU A 133 3.72 12.54 11.88
C GLU A 133 2.55 11.74 11.31
N LEU A 134 2.43 11.71 9.98
CA LEU A 134 1.38 11.01 9.27
C LEU A 134 1.92 10.41 7.97
N ILE A 135 1.73 9.11 7.79
CA ILE A 135 2.06 8.43 6.52
C ILE A 135 0.80 8.36 5.68
N VAL A 136 0.93 8.66 4.39
CA VAL A 136 -0.12 8.48 3.39
C VAL A 136 0.43 7.54 2.31
N ALA A 137 -0.11 6.34 2.22
CA ALA A 137 0.30 5.36 1.21
C ALA A 137 -0.53 5.55 -0.05
N ILE A 138 0.16 5.67 -1.18
CA ILE A 138 -0.39 5.80 -2.54
C ILE A 138 0.39 4.86 -3.45
N ASP A 139 -0.28 4.10 -4.29
CA ASP A 139 0.38 3.25 -5.29
C ASP A 139 0.76 4.07 -6.55
N ASP A 140 1.79 3.65 -7.28
CA ASP A 140 2.32 4.42 -8.41
C ASP A 140 1.34 4.53 -9.59
N ASP A 141 0.30 3.70 -9.64
CA ASP A 141 -0.74 3.66 -10.65
C ASP A 141 -1.99 4.48 -10.29
N GLU A 142 -1.96 5.19 -9.17
CA GLU A 142 -3.06 6.01 -8.66
C GLU A 142 -2.87 7.51 -8.90
N VAL A 143 -3.98 8.23 -8.88
CA VAL A 143 -4.07 9.68 -8.99
C VAL A 143 -4.95 10.22 -7.88
N VAL A 144 -4.53 11.31 -7.25
CA VAL A 144 -5.25 11.94 -6.14
C VAL A 144 -5.82 13.31 -6.54
N PRO A 145 -6.97 13.71 -5.96
CA PRO A 145 -7.51 15.06 -6.16
C PRO A 145 -6.66 16.12 -5.42
N PRO A 146 -6.73 17.40 -5.84
CA PRO A 146 -5.98 18.50 -5.20
C PRO A 146 -6.21 18.71 -3.69
N ASP A 147 -7.38 18.28 -3.19
CA ASP A 147 -7.78 18.40 -1.78
C ASP A 147 -7.49 17.13 -0.94
N PHE A 148 -6.78 16.16 -1.52
CA PHE A 148 -6.60 14.84 -0.92
C PHE A 148 -5.92 14.87 0.45
N LEU A 149 -4.85 15.66 0.61
CA LEU A 149 -4.10 15.72 1.88
C LEU A 149 -4.88 16.36 3.03
N GLU A 150 -5.81 17.28 2.73
CA GLU A 150 -6.73 17.82 3.73
C GLU A 150 -7.62 16.71 4.30
N LYS A 151 -8.14 15.85 3.42
CA LYS A 151 -8.96 14.70 3.79
C LYS A 151 -8.13 13.64 4.52
N ALA A 152 -6.95 13.30 4.01
CA ALA A 152 -6.06 12.33 4.65
C ALA A 152 -5.69 12.74 6.09
N GLY A 153 -5.40 14.04 6.30
CA GLY A 153 -5.08 14.59 7.62
C GLY A 153 -6.26 14.81 8.56
N SER A 154 -7.50 14.51 8.14
CA SER A 154 -8.71 14.85 8.89
C SER A 154 -8.94 14.01 10.15
N PHE A 155 -8.53 12.73 10.14
CA PHE A 155 -8.97 11.77 11.17
C PHE A 155 -7.88 10.89 11.78
N ALA A 156 -6.91 10.42 11.01
CA ALA A 156 -5.85 9.57 11.54
C ALA A 156 -5.04 10.29 12.63
N GLY A 157 -4.84 9.60 13.77
CA GLY A 157 -4.22 10.12 14.99
C GLY A 157 -5.14 11.01 15.85
N ARG A 158 -6.41 11.19 15.47
CA ARG A 158 -7.35 12.09 16.18
C ARG A 158 -8.44 11.33 16.91
N THR A 159 -9.00 11.97 17.94
CA THR A 159 -10.17 11.46 18.65
C THR A 159 -11.46 12.01 18.03
N VAL A 160 -12.32 11.11 17.57
CA VAL A 160 -13.65 11.41 17.03
C VAL A 160 -14.69 10.75 17.92
N ASN A 161 -15.63 11.52 18.47
CA ASN A 161 -16.69 11.02 19.36
C ASN A 161 -16.17 10.14 20.53
N GLY A 162 -15.02 10.51 21.11
CA GLY A 162 -14.41 9.78 22.22
C GLY A 162 -13.57 8.56 21.82
N THR A 163 -13.48 8.22 20.53
CA THR A 163 -12.65 7.13 20.01
C THR A 163 -11.47 7.69 19.23
N ARG A 164 -10.25 7.30 19.59
CA ARG A 164 -9.05 7.58 18.78
C ARG A 164 -9.11 6.76 17.51
N ILE A 165 -8.89 7.38 16.36
CA ILE A 165 -8.76 6.73 15.05
C ILE A 165 -7.28 6.74 14.70
N ASP A 166 -6.69 5.57 14.47
CA ASP A 166 -5.26 5.43 14.24
C ASP A 166 -4.94 5.22 12.77
N GLY A 167 -5.75 4.39 12.10
CA GLY A 167 -5.67 4.16 10.67
C GLY A 167 -6.93 4.61 9.94
N VAL A 168 -6.76 5.18 8.75
CA VAL A 168 -7.86 5.54 7.85
C VAL A 168 -7.61 4.90 6.50
N ALA A 169 -8.61 4.19 5.99
CA ALA A 169 -8.63 3.71 4.61
C ALA A 169 -9.53 4.59 3.74
N GLY A 170 -9.27 4.58 2.44
CA GLY A 170 -10.10 5.25 1.45
C GLY A 170 -10.50 4.34 0.29
N PHE A 171 -11.34 4.87 -0.60
CA PHE A 171 -11.87 4.12 -1.74
C PHE A 171 -11.04 4.32 -3.00
N TYR A 172 -10.98 3.28 -3.82
CA TYR A 172 -10.52 3.37 -5.20
C TYR A 172 -11.70 3.70 -6.10
N TYR A 173 -11.47 4.57 -7.06
CA TYR A 173 -12.38 4.88 -8.14
C TYR A 173 -11.73 4.45 -9.46
N TYR A 174 -12.47 3.73 -10.28
CA TYR A 174 -11.99 3.24 -11.57
C TYR A 174 -12.46 4.14 -12.70
N LYS A 175 -11.99 3.83 -13.92
CA LYS A 175 -12.51 4.41 -15.17
C LYS A 175 -14.05 4.46 -15.08
N TRP A 176 -14.64 5.62 -15.38
CA TRP A 176 -16.07 5.96 -15.23
C TRP A 176 -16.53 6.49 -13.86
N GLY A 177 -15.60 6.77 -12.93
CA GLY A 177 -15.93 7.44 -11.67
C GLY A 177 -16.73 6.57 -10.71
N THR A 178 -16.52 5.25 -10.76
CA THR A 178 -17.20 4.27 -9.91
C THR A 178 -16.21 3.54 -9.02
N TYR A 179 -16.59 3.29 -7.77
CA TYR A 179 -15.84 2.43 -6.85
C TYR A 179 -16.07 0.93 -7.10
N ARG A 180 -17.08 0.58 -7.92
CA ARG A 180 -17.37 -0.82 -8.25
C ARG A 180 -16.36 -1.38 -9.24
N VAL A 181 -15.83 -2.55 -8.92
CA VAL A 181 -14.98 -3.34 -9.81
C VAL A 181 -15.80 -4.02 -10.91
N LYS A 182 -15.16 -4.32 -12.04
CA LYS A 182 -15.81 -5.03 -13.15
C LYS A 182 -16.18 -6.45 -12.73
N GLU A 183 -17.45 -6.80 -12.90
CA GLU A 183 -17.95 -8.16 -12.68
C GLU A 183 -17.87 -8.99 -13.97
N PRO A 184 -17.25 -10.17 -13.94
CA PRO A 184 -17.34 -11.13 -15.04
C PRO A 184 -18.78 -11.62 -15.27
N PRO A 185 -19.20 -11.96 -16.51
CA PRO A 185 -20.59 -12.30 -16.84
C PRO A 185 -21.23 -13.40 -15.98
N ARG A 186 -20.44 -14.35 -15.46
CA ARG A 186 -20.93 -15.48 -14.65
C ARG A 186 -20.81 -15.26 -13.13
N ALA A 187 -20.23 -14.14 -12.70
CA ALA A 187 -19.90 -13.92 -11.29
C ALA A 187 -21.15 -13.90 -10.41
N ARG A 188 -22.26 -13.30 -10.83
CA ARG A 188 -23.50 -13.24 -10.04
C ARG A 188 -24.23 -14.57 -9.91
N THR A 189 -24.09 -15.45 -10.90
CA THR A 189 -24.80 -16.75 -10.95
C THR A 189 -23.94 -17.92 -10.48
N SER A 190 -22.63 -17.73 -10.30
CA SER A 190 -21.73 -18.81 -9.87
C SER A 190 -22.02 -19.21 -8.42
N LYS A 191 -21.87 -20.51 -8.12
CA LYS A 191 -21.89 -21.03 -6.74
C LYS A 191 -20.50 -21.00 -6.10
N ASN A 192 -19.44 -20.81 -6.89
CA ASN A 192 -18.07 -20.75 -6.40
C ASN A 192 -17.77 -19.34 -5.85
N LEU A 193 -17.36 -19.25 -4.58
CA LEU A 193 -17.07 -17.98 -3.92
C LEU A 193 -15.96 -17.17 -4.61
N PHE A 194 -14.96 -17.85 -5.20
CA PHE A 194 -13.87 -17.19 -5.90
C PHE A 194 -14.33 -16.54 -7.22
N ASP A 195 -15.26 -17.18 -7.95
CA ASP A 195 -15.91 -16.56 -9.11
C ASP A 195 -16.78 -15.37 -8.70
N ARG A 196 -17.36 -15.42 -7.49
CA ARG A 196 -18.19 -14.36 -6.92
C ARG A 196 -17.40 -13.21 -6.30
N LYS A 197 -16.06 -13.27 -6.22
CA LYS A 197 -15.22 -12.29 -5.49
C LYS A 197 -15.56 -10.84 -5.83
N SER A 198 -15.64 -10.50 -7.12
CA SER A 198 -15.98 -9.15 -7.59
C SER A 198 -17.37 -8.69 -7.16
N VAL A 199 -18.34 -9.60 -7.16
CA VAL A 199 -19.72 -9.32 -6.71
C VAL A 199 -19.74 -9.07 -5.21
N LEU A 200 -19.09 -9.92 -4.42
CA LEU A 200 -19.02 -9.77 -2.96
C LEU A 200 -18.30 -8.48 -2.56
N GLN A 201 -17.25 -8.10 -3.29
CA GLN A 201 -16.53 -6.84 -3.11
C GLN A 201 -17.45 -5.64 -3.40
N ASN A 202 -18.17 -5.66 -4.53
CA ASN A 202 -19.11 -4.59 -4.89
C ASN A 202 -20.27 -4.46 -3.90
N GLU A 203 -20.84 -5.59 -3.45
CA GLU A 203 -21.89 -5.61 -2.42
C GLU A 203 -21.39 -5.03 -1.09
N SER A 204 -20.14 -5.33 -0.72
CA SER A 204 -19.51 -4.76 0.48
C SER A 204 -19.32 -3.25 0.35
N TYR A 205 -18.85 -2.77 -0.81
CA TYR A 205 -18.71 -1.34 -1.05
C TYR A 205 -20.05 -0.61 -1.09
N ASP A 206 -21.08 -1.21 -1.68
CA ASP A 206 -22.43 -0.66 -1.66
C ASP A 206 -22.98 -0.54 -0.23
N LEU A 207 -22.78 -1.57 0.59
CA LEU A 207 -23.13 -1.54 2.00
C LEU A 207 -22.39 -0.41 2.73
N PHE A 208 -21.08 -0.29 2.52
CA PHE A 208 -20.26 0.77 3.10
C PHE A 208 -20.76 2.16 2.71
N MET A 209 -21.02 2.39 1.43
CA MET A 209 -21.51 3.68 0.93
C MET A 209 -22.91 4.03 1.43
N SER A 210 -23.75 3.02 1.67
CA SER A 210 -25.12 3.19 2.20
C SER A 210 -25.17 3.62 3.68
N LYS A 211 -24.12 3.33 4.46
CA LYS A 211 -24.06 3.71 5.88
C LYS A 211 -24.01 5.24 6.04
N PRO A 212 -24.71 5.83 7.03
CA PRO A 212 -24.68 7.27 7.27
C PRO A 212 -23.32 7.76 7.79
N GLY A 213 -23.06 9.06 7.66
CA GLY A 213 -21.80 9.70 8.09
C GLY A 213 -20.68 9.58 7.05
N ARG A 214 -19.56 10.28 7.26
CA ARG A 214 -18.37 10.24 6.38
C ARG A 214 -17.45 9.05 6.71
N LEU A 215 -17.21 8.85 8.00
CA LEU A 215 -16.41 7.74 8.53
C LEU A 215 -17.30 6.54 8.87
N ILE A 216 -16.86 5.36 8.45
CA ILE A 216 -17.56 4.10 8.72
C ILE A 216 -16.57 3.04 9.19
N GLU A 217 -17.06 2.08 9.97
CA GLU A 217 -16.28 0.87 10.24
C GLU A 217 -16.07 0.09 8.94
N THR A 218 -14.86 -0.43 8.78
CA THR A 218 -14.45 -1.17 7.58
C THR A 218 -13.85 -2.53 7.94
N SER A 219 -13.98 -3.50 7.05
CA SER A 219 -13.23 -4.76 7.07
C SER A 219 -12.26 -4.85 5.89
N ILE A 220 -12.11 -3.77 5.14
CA ILE A 220 -11.31 -3.69 3.92
C ILE A 220 -10.43 -2.44 3.98
N THR A 221 -9.17 -2.63 3.65
CA THR A 221 -8.21 -1.58 3.33
C THR A 221 -7.67 -1.85 1.93
N LEU A 222 -7.10 -0.82 1.30
CA LEU A 222 -6.52 -0.91 -0.04
C LEU A 222 -5.16 -0.21 0.05
N GLY A 223 -4.08 -0.95 -0.22
CA GLY A 223 -2.69 -0.52 0.07
C GLY A 223 -2.30 0.88 -0.40
N GLY A 224 -2.80 1.33 -1.55
CA GLY A 224 -2.59 2.67 -2.12
C GLY A 224 -3.58 3.75 -1.63
N ASN A 225 -4.42 3.49 -0.65
CA ASN A 225 -5.20 4.55 -0.03
C ASN A 225 -5.38 4.30 1.47
N MET A 226 -4.25 4.31 2.17
CA MET A 226 -4.17 4.14 3.62
C MET A 226 -3.41 5.29 4.26
N VAL A 227 -3.89 5.72 5.42
CA VAL A 227 -3.29 6.77 6.23
C VAL A 227 -2.97 6.21 7.62
N PHE A 228 -1.76 6.43 8.09
CA PHE A 228 -1.25 5.86 9.34
C PHE A 228 -0.84 6.99 10.29
N SER A 229 -1.39 6.97 11.50
CA SER A 229 -0.91 7.81 12.59
C SER A 229 0.50 7.40 13.04
N ARG A 230 1.22 8.34 13.64
CA ARG A 230 2.52 8.10 14.26
C ARG A 230 2.53 6.87 15.15
N GLU A 231 1.59 6.78 16.09
CA GLU A 231 1.54 5.68 17.06
C GLU A 231 1.31 4.33 16.37
N LEU A 232 0.51 4.31 15.31
CA LEU A 232 0.24 3.10 14.54
C LEU A 232 1.49 2.59 13.81
N PHE A 233 2.14 3.45 13.01
CA PHE A 233 3.28 3.00 12.20
C PHE A 233 4.56 2.77 13.02
N TYR A 234 4.65 3.30 14.24
CA TYR A 234 5.71 2.95 15.20
C TYR A 234 5.48 1.60 15.89
N SER A 235 4.25 1.10 15.92
CA SER A 235 3.88 -0.04 16.78
C SER A 235 3.62 -1.34 16.01
N VAL A 236 3.17 -1.26 14.77
CA VAL A 236 2.69 -2.42 14.01
C VAL A 236 3.45 -2.55 12.70
N PRO A 237 4.16 -3.67 12.45
CA PRO A 237 4.73 -3.99 11.15
C PRO A 237 3.74 -4.75 10.26
N PHE A 238 4.01 -4.75 8.94
CA PHE A 238 3.39 -5.70 8.01
C PHE A 238 3.97 -7.10 8.24
N ASP A 239 3.13 -8.14 8.18
CA ASP A 239 3.59 -9.53 8.30
C ASP A 239 4.30 -9.98 7.01
N PRO A 240 5.62 -10.25 7.04
CA PRO A 240 6.35 -10.66 5.84
C PRO A 240 5.89 -12.00 5.25
N ARG A 241 5.05 -12.77 5.98
CA ARG A 241 4.52 -14.06 5.51
C ARG A 241 3.24 -13.93 4.69
N ILE A 242 2.67 -12.74 4.55
CA ILE A 242 1.49 -12.48 3.71
C ILE A 242 1.89 -11.61 2.52
N PRO A 243 2.34 -12.21 1.40
CA PRO A 243 2.80 -11.44 0.23
C PRO A 243 1.67 -10.88 -0.63
N ARG A 244 0.41 -11.26 -0.38
CA ARG A 244 -0.78 -10.75 -1.08
C ARG A 244 -1.88 -10.49 -0.07
N GLY A 245 -2.47 -9.30 -0.09
CA GLY A 245 -3.48 -8.88 0.90
C GLY A 245 -2.85 -8.47 2.23
N GLU A 246 -1.60 -8.06 2.19
CA GLU A 246 -0.82 -7.56 3.32
C GLU A 246 -1.45 -6.31 3.94
N ASP A 247 -2.19 -5.53 3.16
CA ASP A 247 -2.94 -4.35 3.60
C ASP A 247 -4.08 -4.69 4.56
N ILE A 248 -4.87 -5.71 4.21
CA ILE A 248 -5.96 -6.23 5.05
C ILE A 248 -5.37 -6.90 6.28
N ASP A 249 -4.31 -7.70 6.12
CA ASP A 249 -3.61 -8.32 7.25
C ASP A 249 -3.02 -7.28 8.21
N TYR A 250 -2.46 -6.18 7.70
CA TYR A 250 -1.98 -5.08 8.53
C TYR A 250 -3.10 -4.47 9.39
N MET A 251 -4.27 -4.25 8.80
CA MET A 251 -5.45 -3.79 9.54
C MET A 251 -5.86 -4.81 10.61
N ILE A 252 -5.81 -6.10 10.32
CA ILE A 252 -6.09 -7.17 11.29
C ILE A 252 -5.07 -7.14 12.44
N ASN A 253 -3.77 -7.14 12.14
CA ASN A 253 -2.68 -7.13 13.12
C ASN A 253 -2.74 -5.88 14.03
N SER A 254 -3.08 -4.73 13.47
CA SER A 254 -3.20 -3.49 14.24
C SER A 254 -4.44 -3.48 15.13
N ARG A 255 -5.58 -4.02 14.66
CA ARG A 255 -6.77 -4.21 15.51
C ARG A 255 -6.51 -5.15 16.68
N MET A 256 -5.78 -6.23 16.41
CA MET A 256 -5.27 -7.16 17.42
C MET A 256 -4.48 -6.46 18.53
N LEU A 257 -3.83 -5.33 18.22
CA LEU A 257 -3.09 -4.50 19.17
C LEU A 257 -3.89 -3.30 19.69
N GLY A 258 -5.20 -3.27 19.48
CA GLY A 258 -6.12 -2.25 20.00
C GLY A 258 -6.28 -1.01 19.12
N PHE A 259 -5.54 -0.89 18.00
CA PHE A 259 -5.65 0.26 17.10
C PHE A 259 -6.98 0.27 16.35
N LYS A 260 -7.53 1.47 16.13
CA LYS A 260 -8.83 1.63 15.45
C LYS A 260 -8.66 2.09 14.01
N TRP A 261 -9.40 1.41 13.14
CA TRP A 261 -9.44 1.65 11.69
C TRP A 261 -10.84 2.00 11.23
N MET A 262 -10.92 3.09 10.47
CA MET A 262 -12.14 3.55 9.82
C MET A 262 -11.90 3.72 8.31
N MET A 263 -12.96 3.64 7.53
CA MET A 263 -12.96 4.03 6.12
C MET A 263 -13.57 5.42 5.98
N ASP A 264 -12.87 6.31 5.29
CA ASP A 264 -13.36 7.64 4.93
C ASP A 264 -13.92 7.62 3.50
N LYS A 265 -15.23 7.82 3.37
CA LYS A 265 -15.91 7.81 2.06
C LYS A 265 -15.49 8.95 1.13
N GLU A 266 -14.89 10.02 1.67
CA GLU A 266 -14.40 11.14 0.88
C GLU A 266 -12.92 11.02 0.51
N LEU A 267 -12.17 10.16 1.22
CA LEU A 267 -10.77 9.86 0.90
C LEU A 267 -10.73 8.91 -0.30
N ARG A 268 -10.50 9.47 -1.49
CA ARG A 268 -10.56 8.72 -2.75
C ARG A 268 -9.31 8.91 -3.59
N VAL A 269 -8.97 7.86 -4.31
CA VAL A 269 -7.96 7.86 -5.38
C VAL A 269 -8.59 7.33 -6.67
N ASP A 270 -8.17 7.85 -7.81
CA ASP A 270 -8.48 7.26 -9.11
C ASP A 270 -7.41 6.21 -9.45
N HIS A 271 -7.82 4.94 -9.57
CA HIS A 271 -6.94 3.79 -9.77
C HIS A 271 -6.88 3.40 -11.25
N PHE A 272 -5.66 3.37 -11.81
CA PHE A 272 -5.42 3.06 -13.22
C PHE A 272 -4.44 1.89 -13.39
N PRO A 273 -4.84 0.68 -12.97
CA PRO A 273 -3.95 -0.47 -12.99
C PRO A 273 -3.61 -0.89 -14.43
N PRO A 274 -2.39 -1.37 -14.68
CA PRO A 274 -2.02 -1.92 -15.97
C PRO A 274 -2.84 -3.20 -16.30
N HIS A 275 -3.03 -3.46 -17.60
CA HIS A 275 -3.79 -4.61 -18.07
C HIS A 275 -2.99 -5.92 -17.97
N THR A 276 -3.36 -6.85 -17.07
CA THR A 276 -2.76 -8.21 -17.11
C THR A 276 -3.74 -9.32 -16.66
N VAL A 277 -3.40 -10.56 -17.02
CA VAL A 277 -4.08 -11.80 -16.61
C VAL A 277 -3.08 -12.64 -15.83
N SER A 278 -3.19 -12.69 -14.50
CA SER A 278 -2.35 -13.56 -13.66
C SER A 278 -3.17 -14.73 -13.12
N SER A 279 -2.68 -15.95 -13.36
CA SER A 279 -3.29 -17.21 -12.91
C SER A 279 -2.92 -17.58 -11.47
N ARG A 280 -1.92 -16.92 -10.85
CA ARG A 280 -1.44 -17.23 -9.48
C ARG A 280 -2.28 -16.60 -8.36
N LYS A 281 -3.12 -15.60 -8.69
CA LYS A 281 -3.89 -14.80 -7.73
C LYS A 281 -4.78 -15.66 -6.81
N LEU A 282 -5.40 -16.71 -7.34
CA LEU A 282 -6.29 -17.57 -6.56
C LEU A 282 -5.53 -18.38 -5.51
N GLN A 283 -4.37 -18.92 -5.85
CA GLN A 283 -3.57 -19.73 -4.92
C GLN A 283 -3.11 -18.87 -3.74
N GLU A 284 -2.62 -17.66 -4.02
CA GLU A 284 -2.20 -16.71 -3.00
C GLU A 284 -3.36 -16.26 -2.11
N ASP A 285 -4.53 -15.97 -2.70
CA ASP A 285 -5.75 -15.66 -1.94
C ASP A 285 -6.10 -16.81 -0.97
N VAL A 286 -6.03 -18.07 -1.40
CA VAL A 286 -6.32 -19.24 -0.54
C VAL A 286 -5.29 -19.38 0.59
N ILE A 287 -4.00 -19.25 0.29
CA ILE A 287 -2.93 -19.33 1.29
C ILE A 287 -3.12 -18.24 2.35
N ARG A 288 -3.36 -17.00 1.91
CA ARG A 288 -3.67 -15.87 2.79
C ARG A 288 -4.84 -16.20 3.71
N PHE A 289 -5.98 -16.63 3.16
CA PHE A 289 -7.18 -16.91 3.96
C PHE A 289 -6.94 -17.96 5.05
N VAL A 290 -6.24 -19.06 4.72
CA VAL A 290 -5.92 -20.11 5.70
C VAL A 290 -5.00 -19.57 6.79
N TYR A 291 -4.00 -18.79 6.41
CA TYR A 291 -3.03 -18.22 7.34
C TYR A 291 -3.67 -17.17 8.27
N GLU A 292 -4.39 -16.19 7.71
CA GLU A 292 -5.09 -15.14 8.49
C GLU A 292 -6.09 -15.75 9.46
N LYS A 293 -6.88 -16.74 9.03
CA LYS A 293 -7.80 -17.45 9.91
C LYS A 293 -7.07 -18.08 11.10
N ARG A 294 -5.95 -18.78 10.83
CA ARG A 294 -5.18 -19.41 11.89
C ARG A 294 -4.53 -18.39 12.82
N LYS A 295 -4.08 -17.25 12.29
CA LYS A 295 -3.54 -16.13 13.05
C LYS A 295 -4.58 -15.58 14.04
N VAL A 296 -5.79 -15.30 13.55
CA VAL A 296 -6.92 -14.79 14.36
C VAL A 296 -7.36 -15.79 15.44
N GLU A 297 -7.41 -17.08 15.13
CA GLU A 297 -7.74 -18.10 16.13
C GLU A 297 -6.69 -18.18 17.25
N LEU A 298 -5.42 -18.06 16.90
CA LEU A 298 -4.33 -18.13 17.87
C LEU A 298 -4.23 -16.87 18.73
N SER A 299 -4.47 -15.69 18.17
CA SER A 299 -4.37 -14.43 18.89
C SER A 299 -5.34 -14.34 20.08
N GLN A 300 -6.51 -14.99 20.00
CA GLN A 300 -7.49 -15.05 21.10
C GLN A 300 -6.97 -15.71 22.38
N SER A 301 -5.86 -16.47 22.28
CA SER A 301 -5.21 -17.12 23.42
C SER A 301 -4.00 -16.36 23.97
N LEU A 302 -3.60 -15.26 23.33
CA LEU A 302 -2.39 -14.51 23.67
C LEU A 302 -2.72 -13.31 24.57
N PRO A 303 -2.04 -13.15 25.73
CA PRO A 303 -2.23 -11.98 26.59
C PRO A 303 -1.90 -10.68 25.85
N GLY A 304 -2.77 -9.68 25.99
CA GLY A 304 -2.57 -8.35 25.39
C GLY A 304 -2.87 -8.26 23.90
N ILE A 305 -3.48 -9.30 23.30
CA ILE A 305 -3.93 -9.30 21.91
C ILE A 305 -5.45 -9.53 21.87
N GLU A 306 -6.19 -8.64 21.22
CA GLU A 306 -7.66 -8.68 21.12
C GLU A 306 -8.09 -8.74 19.66
N ALA A 307 -8.48 -9.94 19.19
CA ALA A 307 -8.97 -10.15 17.83
C ALA A 307 -10.47 -9.90 17.67
#